data_AF-A0A6P0HD55-F1
#
_entry.id   AF-A0A6P0HD55-F1
#
_cell.length_a   1.000
_cell.length_b   1.000
_cell.length_c   1.000
_cell.angle_alpha   90.00
_cell.angle_beta   90.00
_cell.angle_gamma   90.00
#
_symmetry.space_group_name_H-M   'P 1'
#
loop_
_entity.id
_entity.type
_entity.pdbx_description
1 polymer ?
#
loop_
_entity_poly.entity_id
_entity_poly.type
_entity_poly.pdbx_seq_one_letter_code
_entity_poly.pdbx_strand_id
1 'polypeptide(L)'
;MSIWEWYVRRGRIDRRTWWLQYALPVAALSVLALFADLALGNTDLQRMLETGVPDYGPFVQAVGLLTLPASISGAVTRLHDRGLPAWLMLIVFVPLFGQLALLGLTGFVRGDAGANRYGPPTGVPPATTGEPLYVPPTWH
;
A
#
# COMPACT_ATOMS: atom_id res chain seq x y z
N MET A 1 14.40 -7.75 3.25
CA MET A 1 13.97 -6.38 2.88
C MET A 1 14.73 -5.43 3.78
N SER A 2 15.52 -4.54 3.20
CA SER A 2 16.18 -3.47 3.94
C SER A 2 15.16 -2.38 4.33
N ILE A 3 15.47 -1.55 5.33
CA ILE A 3 14.56 -0.46 5.72
C ILE A 3 14.35 0.55 4.58
N TRP A 4 15.38 0.78 3.78
CA TRP A 4 15.30 1.67 2.62
C TRP A 4 14.38 1.12 1.52
N GLU A 5 14.43 -0.18 1.26
CA GLU A 5 13.51 -0.85 0.32
C GLU A 5 12.05 -0.78 0.77
N TRP A 6 11.82 -0.76 2.09
CA TRP A 6 10.47 -0.62 2.63
C TRP A 6 9.91 0.79 2.36
N TYR A 7 10.71 1.83 2.63
CA TYR A 7 10.35 3.23 2.38
C TYR A 7 10.23 3.59 0.90
N VAL A 8 11.14 3.11 0.05
CA VAL A 8 11.21 3.47 -1.39
C VAL A 8 11.30 2.20 -2.22
N ARG A 9 10.16 1.54 -2.39
CA ARG A 9 10.07 0.30 -3.16
C ARG A 9 9.91 0.59 -4.64
N ARG A 10 10.50 -0.27 -5.46
CA ARG A 10 10.48 -0.19 -6.92
C ARG A 10 9.86 -1.44 -7.51
N GLY A 11 9.28 -1.29 -8.70
CA GLY A 11 8.67 -2.39 -9.45
C GLY A 11 7.26 -2.74 -8.96
N ARG A 12 7.00 -4.05 -8.87
CA ARG A 12 5.69 -4.64 -8.59
C ARG A 12 5.75 -5.49 -7.32
N ILE A 13 4.67 -5.46 -6.55
CA ILE A 13 4.49 -6.35 -5.39
C ILE A 13 3.13 -7.02 -5.47
N ASP A 14 3.07 -8.28 -5.04
CA ASP A 14 1.81 -9.01 -4.97
C ASP A 14 1.03 -8.63 -3.70
N ARG A 15 -0.25 -9.03 -3.67
CA ARG A 15 -1.15 -8.72 -2.55
C ARG A 15 -0.66 -9.23 -1.20
N ARG A 16 -0.01 -10.40 -1.15
CA ARG A 16 0.45 -10.98 0.12
C ARG A 16 1.55 -10.12 0.70
N THR A 17 2.51 -9.71 -0.13
CA THR A 17 3.56 -8.79 0.28
C THR A 17 2.98 -7.44 0.72
N TRP A 18 2.02 -6.89 -0.02
CA TRP A 18 1.37 -5.63 0.38
C TRP A 18 0.69 -5.73 1.75
N TRP A 19 -0.10 -6.79 2.00
CA TRP A 19 -0.75 -7.01 3.30
C TRP A 19 0.24 -7.23 4.44
N LEU A 20 1.20 -8.15 4.27
CA LEU A 20 2.11 -8.56 5.34
C LEU A 20 3.20 -7.53 5.66
N GLN A 21 3.61 -6.72 4.68
CA GLN A 21 4.73 -5.79 4.86
C GLN A 21 4.30 -4.32 4.99
N TYR A 22 3.07 -3.97 4.59
CA TYR A 22 2.58 -2.59 4.67
C TYR A 22 1.30 -2.50 5.47
N ALA A 23 0.19 -3.05 4.96
CA ALA A 23 -1.12 -2.79 5.55
C ALA A 23 -1.24 -3.29 7.00
N LEU A 24 -0.88 -4.54 7.28
CA LEU A 24 -1.01 -5.11 8.63
C LEU A 24 -0.02 -4.50 9.63
N PRO A 25 1.29 -4.35 9.33
CA PRO A 25 2.21 -3.72 10.26
C PRO A 25 1.83 -2.26 10.57
N VAL A 26 1.44 -1.47 9.56
CA VAL A 26 1.03 -0.08 9.77
C VAL A 26 -0.28 -0.01 10.57
N ALA A 27 -1.25 -0.89 10.28
CA ALA A 27 -2.48 -0.96 11.06
C ALA A 27 -2.21 -1.33 12.53
N ALA A 28 -1.37 -2.34 12.78
CA ALA A 28 -0.99 -2.75 14.13
C ALA A 28 -0.29 -1.62 14.90
N LEU A 29 0.67 -0.94 14.29
CA LEU A 29 1.35 0.21 14.88
C LEU A 29 0.38 1.36 15.17
N SER A 30 -0.55 1.64 14.25
CA SER A 30 -1.55 2.70 14.42
C SER A 30 -2.51 2.40 15.57
N VAL A 31 -2.94 1.13 15.71
CA VAL A 31 -3.78 0.67 16.82
C VAL A 31 -3.03 0.79 18.15
N LEU A 32 -1.77 0.36 18.22
CA LEU A 32 -0.96 0.48 19.43
C LEU A 32 -0.72 1.95 19.82
N ALA A 33 -0.45 2.81 18.83
CA ALA A 33 -0.30 4.24 19.06
C ALA A 33 -1.59 4.88 19.59
N LEU A 34 -2.75 4.50 19.03
CA LEU A 34 -4.05 4.96 19.53
C LEU A 34 -4.26 4.53 20.98
N PHE A 35 -3.96 3.27 21.33
CA PHE A 35 -4.05 2.82 22.71
C PHE A 35 -3.12 3.60 23.65
N ALA A 36 -1.90 3.92 23.22
CA ALA A 36 -0.98 4.73 24.01
C ALA A 36 -1.52 6.15 24.24
N ASP A 37 -2.02 6.80 23.19
CA ASP A 37 -2.61 8.13 23.31
C ASP A 37 -3.86 8.15 24.21
N LEU A 38 -4.72 7.15 24.10
CA LEU A 38 -5.89 7.02 24.99
C LEU A 38 -5.49 6.78 26.44
N ALA A 39 -4.52 5.90 26.70
CA ALA A 39 -4.06 5.59 28.05
C ALA A 39 -3.39 6.80 28.73
N LEU A 40 -2.75 7.67 27.94
CA LEU A 40 -2.08 8.88 28.42
C LEU A 40 -2.98 10.12 28.44
N GLY A 41 -4.23 10.01 27.99
CA GLY A 41 -5.16 11.13 27.91
C GLY A 41 -4.84 12.15 26.82
N ASN A 42 -4.05 11.77 25.82
CA ASN A 42 -3.71 12.62 24.67
C ASN A 42 -4.81 12.65 23.59
N THR A 43 -5.86 11.86 23.73
CA THR A 43 -6.94 11.75 22.74
C THR A 43 -8.29 11.69 23.45
N ASP A 44 -9.19 12.61 23.07
CA ASP A 44 -10.56 12.66 23.57
C ASP A 44 -11.55 12.19 22.49
N LEU A 45 -11.97 10.92 22.63
CA LEU A 45 -12.95 10.29 21.74
C LEU A 45 -14.31 10.99 21.78
N GLN A 46 -14.73 11.47 22.95
CA GLN A 46 -16.03 12.11 23.11
C GLN A 46 -16.05 13.44 22.35
N ARG A 47 -15.00 14.24 22.50
CA ARG A 47 -14.83 15.48 21.75
C ARG A 47 -14.80 15.25 20.24
N MET A 48 -14.13 14.20 19.76
CA MET A 48 -14.13 13.86 18.33
C MET A 48 -15.55 13.55 17.81
N LEU A 49 -16.33 12.78 18.58
CA LEU A 49 -17.70 12.41 18.21
C LEU A 49 -18.64 13.62 18.20
N GLU A 50 -18.49 14.51 19.17
CA GLU A 50 -19.32 15.71 19.30
C GLU A 50 -18.99 16.78 18.24
N THR A 51 -17.70 16.99 17.97
CA THR A 51 -17.26 18.07 17.06
C THR A 51 -17.06 17.61 15.62
N GLY A 52 -16.89 16.30 15.39
CA GLY A 52 -16.48 15.74 14.10
C GLY A 52 -15.04 16.08 13.70
N VAL A 53 -14.28 16.77 14.56
CA VAL A 53 -12.89 17.15 14.31
C VAL A 53 -11.97 16.06 14.84
N PRO A 54 -11.08 15.48 14.02
CA PRO A 54 -10.12 14.50 14.51
C PRO A 54 -9.12 15.13 15.49
N ASP A 55 -9.00 14.55 16.68
CA ASP A 55 -8.11 14.97 17.77
C ASP A 55 -7.06 13.89 18.09
N TYR A 56 -6.28 13.50 17.08
CA TYR A 56 -5.31 12.40 17.22
C TYR A 56 -4.14 12.82 18.10
N GLY A 57 -3.79 11.99 19.09
CA GLY A 57 -2.63 12.23 19.96
C GLY A 57 -1.28 12.12 19.24
N PRO A 58 -0.18 12.52 19.91
CA PRO A 58 1.15 12.60 19.31
C PRO A 58 1.70 11.25 18.86
N PHE A 59 1.33 10.12 19.48
CA PHE A 59 1.83 8.81 19.04
C PHE A 59 1.21 8.41 17.71
N VAL A 60 -0.11 8.58 17.54
CA VAL A 60 -0.80 8.32 16.27
C VAL A 60 -0.23 9.21 15.16
N GLN A 61 -0.02 10.50 15.44
CA GLN A 61 0.58 11.43 14.48
C GLN A 61 2.01 11.02 14.09
N ALA A 62 2.84 10.63 15.05
CA ALA A 62 4.21 10.18 14.80
C ALA A 62 4.24 8.90 13.95
N VAL A 63 3.42 7.89 14.29
CA VAL A 63 3.30 6.66 13.49
C VAL A 63 2.81 6.99 12.08
N GLY A 64 1.79 7.85 11.95
CA GLY A 64 1.29 8.29 10.66
C GLY A 64 2.39 8.91 9.80
N LEU A 65 3.14 9.86 10.35
CA LEU A 65 4.21 10.55 9.63
C LEU A 65 5.37 9.63 9.25
N LEU A 66 5.80 8.75 10.16
CA LEU A 66 6.91 7.82 9.93
C LEU A 66 6.53 6.73 8.92
N THR A 67 5.28 6.26 8.93
CA THR A 67 4.83 5.19 8.04
C THR A 67 4.29 5.72 6.71
N LEU A 68 4.10 7.03 6.57
CA LEU A 68 3.52 7.66 5.38
C LEU A 68 4.29 7.32 4.09
N PRO A 69 5.62 7.47 3.99
CA PRO A 69 6.30 7.22 2.73
C PRO A 69 6.29 5.74 2.36
N ALA A 70 6.37 4.85 3.35
CA ALA A 70 6.23 3.41 3.11
C ALA A 70 4.82 3.04 2.64
N SER A 71 3.78 3.65 3.21
CA SER A 71 2.39 3.45 2.79
C SER A 71 2.16 3.89 1.35
N ILE A 72 2.73 5.05 0.97
CA ILE A 72 2.70 5.55 -0.41
C ILE A 72 3.44 4.60 -1.35
N SER A 73 4.69 4.26 -1.01
CA SER A 73 5.53 3.32 -1.77
C SER A 73 4.84 1.97 -2.00
N GLY A 74 4.24 1.38 -0.96
CA GLY A 74 3.48 0.14 -1.06
C GLY A 74 2.24 0.27 -1.95
N ALA A 75 1.47 1.36 -1.83
CA ALA A 75 0.29 1.59 -2.66
C ALA A 75 0.65 1.82 -4.15
N VAL A 76 1.69 2.61 -4.44
CA VAL A 76 2.18 2.85 -5.80
C VAL A 76 2.61 1.54 -6.46
N THR A 77 3.49 0.78 -5.81
CA THR A 77 3.97 -0.50 -6.34
C THR A 77 2.84 -1.52 -6.53
N ARG A 78 1.78 -1.41 -5.72
CA ARG A 78 0.60 -2.25 -5.85
C ARG A 78 -0.32 -1.84 -6.99
N LEU A 79 -0.45 -0.54 -7.27
CA LEU A 79 -1.13 -0.04 -8.47
C LEU A 79 -0.37 -0.44 -9.74
N HIS A 80 0.96 -0.35 -9.72
CA HIS A 80 1.83 -0.80 -10.81
C HIS A 80 1.70 -2.29 -11.10
N ASP A 81 1.51 -3.11 -10.07
CA ASP A 81 1.25 -4.54 -10.25
C ASP A 81 -0.03 -4.84 -11.05
N ARG A 82 -0.92 -3.86 -11.19
CA ARG A 82 -2.17 -3.93 -11.97
C ARG A 82 -2.13 -3.14 -13.28
N GLY A 83 -0.96 -2.62 -13.66
CA GLY A 83 -0.83 -1.76 -14.84
C GLY A 83 -1.48 -0.37 -14.67
N LEU A 84 -1.90 -0.01 -13.46
CA LEU A 84 -2.56 1.25 -13.16
C LEU A 84 -1.55 2.37 -12.87
N PRO A 85 -1.87 3.64 -13.18
CA PRO A 85 -1.01 4.78 -12.86
C PRO A 85 -1.06 5.12 -11.36
N ALA A 86 0.09 5.53 -10.81
CA ALA A 86 0.21 5.99 -9.42
C ALA A 86 -0.72 7.16 -9.07
N TRP A 87 -1.12 7.96 -10.06
CA TRP A 87 -2.07 9.07 -9.90
C TRP A 87 -3.42 8.66 -9.33
N LEU A 88 -3.83 7.40 -9.46
CA LEU A 88 -5.05 6.91 -8.81
C LEU A 88 -4.98 7.00 -7.28
N MET A 89 -3.80 7.13 -6.68
CA MET A 89 -3.69 7.42 -5.25
C MET A 89 -4.37 8.71 -4.82
N LEU A 90 -4.50 9.70 -5.71
CA LEU A 90 -5.15 10.97 -5.39
C LEU A 90 -6.63 10.79 -5.02
N ILE A 91 -7.26 9.66 -5.34
CA ILE A 91 -8.64 9.39 -4.91
C ILE A 91 -8.75 9.32 -3.39
N VAL A 92 -7.65 9.09 -2.64
CA VAL A 92 -7.66 9.08 -1.17
C VAL A 92 -8.22 10.38 -0.55
N PHE A 93 -8.13 11.50 -1.29
CA PHE A 93 -8.68 12.79 -0.86
C PHE A 93 -10.22 12.85 -0.93
N VAL A 94 -10.88 11.86 -1.53
CA VAL A 94 -12.34 11.69 -1.46
C VAL A 94 -12.67 10.93 -0.18
N PRO A 95 -13.27 11.56 0.85
CA PRO A 95 -13.52 10.92 2.13
C PRO A 95 -14.39 9.67 1.99
N LEU A 96 -14.07 8.64 2.79
CA LEU A 96 -14.69 7.32 2.78
C LEU A 96 -14.53 6.56 1.45
N PHE A 97 -15.17 7.03 0.37
CA PHE A 97 -15.20 6.33 -0.91
C PHE A 97 -13.80 6.13 -1.51
N GLY A 98 -12.97 7.17 -1.49
CA GLY A 98 -11.62 7.11 -2.03
C GLY A 98 -10.71 6.13 -1.32
N GLN A 99 -10.80 6.12 0.01
CA GLN A 99 -10.03 5.22 0.88
C GLN A 99 -10.46 3.76 0.65
N LEU A 100 -11.78 3.50 0.60
CA LEU A 100 -12.33 2.17 0.33
C LEU A 100 -11.98 1.68 -1.09
N ALA A 101 -12.05 2.57 -2.09
CA ALA A 101 -11.67 2.24 -3.46
C ALA A 101 -10.19 1.87 -3.57
N LEU A 102 -9.29 2.64 -2.95
CA LEU A 102 -7.87 2.33 -2.92
C LEU A 102 -7.58 1.02 -2.18
N LEU A 103 -8.23 0.80 -1.03
CA LEU A 103 -8.10 -0.45 -0.29
C LEU A 103 -8.59 -1.65 -1.12
N GLY A 104 -9.70 -1.47 -1.84
CA GLY A 104 -10.20 -2.40 -2.86
C GLY A 104 -9.13 -2.79 -3.86
N LEU A 105 -8.63 -1.77 -4.58
CA LEU A 105 -7.67 -1.91 -5.67
C LEU A 105 -6.33 -2.50 -5.21
N THR A 106 -5.84 -2.09 -4.04
CA THR A 106 -4.53 -2.52 -3.53
C THR A 106 -4.60 -3.83 -2.77
N GLY A 107 -5.59 -4.01 -1.90
CA GLY A 107 -5.71 -5.14 -0.98
C GLY A 107 -6.38 -6.37 -1.57
N PHE A 108 -7.43 -6.21 -2.37
CA PHE A 108 -8.32 -7.34 -2.68
C PHE A 108 -8.19 -7.85 -4.11
N VAL A 109 -7.90 -6.98 -5.08
CA VAL A 109 -7.92 -7.39 -6.50
C VAL A 109 -6.55 -7.89 -6.96
N ARG A 110 -6.46 -9.12 -7.49
CA ARG A 110 -5.21 -9.73 -7.98
C ARG A 110 -4.52 -8.87 -9.07
N GLY A 111 -3.19 -8.80 -9.03
CA GLY A 111 -2.38 -8.14 -10.07
C GLY A 111 -2.37 -8.82 -11.42
N ASP A 112 -1.75 -8.17 -12.40
CA ASP A 112 -1.62 -8.64 -13.77
C ASP A 112 -0.76 -9.91 -13.84
N ALA A 113 -1.28 -10.94 -14.50
CA ALA A 113 -0.55 -12.19 -14.70
C ALA A 113 0.63 -12.04 -15.69
N GLY A 114 0.50 -11.13 -16.66
CA GLY A 114 1.51 -10.85 -17.67
C GLY A 114 2.47 -9.73 -17.28
N ALA A 115 3.48 -9.52 -18.14
CA ALA A 115 4.28 -8.30 -18.09
C ALA A 115 3.39 -7.08 -18.41
N ASN A 116 3.63 -5.98 -17.71
CA ASN A 116 3.00 -4.70 -18.02
C ASN A 116 4.08 -3.60 -18.11
N ARG A 117 3.68 -2.35 -18.34
CA ARG A 117 4.60 -1.20 -18.47
C ARG A 117 5.52 -0.96 -17.26
N TYR A 118 5.26 -1.61 -16.13
CA TYR A 118 6.03 -1.50 -14.89
C TYR A 118 6.93 -2.72 -14.63
N GLY A 119 6.98 -3.66 -15.57
CA GLY A 119 7.89 -4.80 -15.55
C GLY A 119 7.21 -6.18 -15.52
N PRO A 120 8.02 -7.24 -15.40
CA PRO A 120 7.53 -8.61 -15.34
C PRO A 120 6.70 -8.84 -14.06
N PRO A 121 5.83 -9.87 -14.03
CA PRO A 121 5.07 -10.22 -12.85
C PRO A 121 5.98 -10.54 -11.66
N THR A 122 5.50 -10.21 -10.46
CA THR A 122 6.22 -10.42 -9.20
C THR A 122 6.62 -11.89 -9.06
N GLY A 123 7.92 -12.15 -8.87
CA GLY A 123 8.46 -13.51 -8.71
C GLY A 123 8.93 -14.18 -10.01
N VAL A 124 8.79 -13.54 -11.16
CA VAL A 124 9.42 -13.97 -12.41
C VAL A 124 10.68 -13.14 -12.63
N PRO A 125 11.88 -13.76 -12.76
CA PRO A 125 13.09 -13.01 -13.05
C PRO A 125 12.90 -12.23 -14.36
N PRO A 126 13.46 -11.01 -14.48
CA PRO A 126 13.45 -10.30 -15.75
C PRO A 126 13.99 -11.26 -16.81
N ALA A 127 13.23 -11.48 -17.88
CA ALA A 127 13.66 -12.34 -18.97
C ALA A 127 15.07 -11.90 -19.37
N THR A 128 16.04 -12.80 -19.25
CA THR A 128 17.38 -12.58 -19.79
C THR A 128 17.20 -12.18 -21.24
N THR A 129 17.71 -11.01 -21.60
CA THR A 129 17.63 -10.39 -22.93
C THR A 129 17.90 -11.44 -24.02
N GLY A 130 16.86 -12.05 -24.59
CA GLY A 130 17.01 -13.10 -25.59
C GLY A 130 15.89 -14.15 -25.66
N GLU A 131 15.19 -14.45 -24.57
CA GLU A 131 14.10 -15.44 -24.59
C GLU A 131 12.72 -14.74 -24.75
N PRO A 132 11.96 -15.02 -25.83
CA PRO A 132 10.63 -14.47 -25.97
C PRO A 132 9.71 -15.02 -24.86
N LEU A 133 9.04 -14.13 -24.14
CA LEU A 133 8.03 -14.46 -23.11
C LEU A 133 6.83 -15.24 -23.66
N TYR A 134 6.77 -15.44 -24.97
CA TYR A 134 5.76 -16.18 -25.70
C TYR A 134 6.44 -17.05 -26.75
N VAL A 135 6.38 -18.37 -26.58
CA VAL A 135 6.73 -19.32 -27.64
C VAL A 135 5.45 -19.52 -28.47
N PRO A 136 5.37 -19.08 -29.73
CA PRO A 136 4.20 -19.32 -30.57
C PRO A 136 4.03 -20.84 -30.77
N PRO A 137 2.78 -21.35 -30.82
CA PRO A 137 2.52 -22.77 -31.04
C PRO A 137 3.10 -23.19 -32.40
N THR A 138 3.98 -24.19 -32.40
CA THR A 138 4.47 -24.82 -33.62
C THR A 138 3.42 -25.83 -34.10
N TRP A 139 2.69 -25.48 -35.14
CA TRP A 139 1.82 -26.41 -35.83
C TRP A 139 2.69 -27.36 -36.67
N HIS A 140 2.89 -28.57 -36.17
CA HIS A 140 3.47 -29.70 -36.92
C HIS A 140 2.36 -30.55 -37.52
#